data_AF-A0A939AX16-F1
#
_entry.id   AF-A0A939AX16-F1
#
_cell.length_a   1.000
_cell.length_b   1.000
_cell.length_c   1.000
_cell.angle_alpha   90.00
_cell.angle_beta   90.00
_cell.angle_gamma   90.00
#
_symmetry.space_group_name_H-M   'P 1'
#
loop_
_entity.id
_entity.type
_entity.pdbx_description
1 polymer ?
#
loop_
_entity_poly.entity_id
_entity_poly.type
_entity_poly.pdbx_seq_one_letter_code
_entity_poly.pdbx_strand_id
1 'polypeptide(L)'
;MDAAGFWAEPGPGYYPKYRGTVWSVILLAQLGASIGEDERVDPACAYLLEHALAAGGQFSTTPTASGTADCLHGNLCWALLELGCTDARLEKAFDWLARSVTGEGIAPLAQKDAPVRYYAGKCGPTFACGSNNKLPCAWGGIKVMQALGRWPADRRTPIMERAIEHGVAFLLGTDPALAEYPNGWAEKPSGNWWKFGFPVFYVTDLLQNVEALVGLGYGRDLRLAAALDLIRGKQDAAGRWALEYDYTGRTWVDFGPKKQPNPWVTLRALRVLKAVG
;
A
#
# COMPACT_ATOMS: atom_id res chain seq x y z
N MET A 1 -3.27 21.50 7.32
CA MET A 1 -2.79 21.60 5.92
C MET A 1 -2.51 23.06 5.67
N ASP A 2 -1.37 23.36 5.06
CA ASP A 2 -1.10 24.69 4.54
C ASP A 2 -2.08 25.06 3.42
N ALA A 3 -2.29 26.34 3.14
CA ALA A 3 -3.17 26.79 2.06
C ALA A 3 -2.72 26.28 0.68
N ALA A 4 -1.42 26.03 0.50
CA ALA A 4 -0.86 25.45 -0.72
C ALA A 4 -1.08 23.92 -0.86
N GLY A 5 -1.70 23.25 0.12
CA GLY A 5 -2.08 21.83 0.01
C GLY A 5 -1.10 20.83 0.64
N PHE A 6 -0.07 21.30 1.35
CA PHE A 6 0.93 20.42 1.98
C PHE A 6 0.81 20.34 3.51
N TRP A 7 1.52 19.37 4.10
CA TRP A 7 1.69 19.24 5.55
C TRP A 7 3.16 19.32 5.94
N ALA A 8 3.41 20.00 7.07
CA ALA A 8 4.72 20.24 7.67
C ALA A 8 5.65 21.14 6.83
N GLU A 9 6.12 20.67 5.67
CA GLU A 9 7.09 21.39 4.85
C GLU A 9 6.80 21.19 3.35
N PRO A 10 7.17 22.16 2.49
CA PRO A 10 7.02 22.01 1.05
C PRO A 10 7.99 20.96 0.47
N GLY A 11 7.76 20.57 -0.79
CA GLY A 11 8.49 19.49 -1.48
C GLY A 11 7.76 18.15 -1.52
N PRO A 12 8.48 17.02 -1.75
CA PRO A 12 7.88 15.69 -1.96
C PRO A 12 7.06 15.13 -0.79
N GLY A 13 7.16 15.72 0.40
CA GLY A 13 6.24 15.45 1.52
C GLY A 13 6.42 14.10 2.22
N TYR A 14 7.49 13.34 1.94
CA TYR A 14 7.78 12.10 2.67
C TYR A 14 8.29 12.35 4.10
N TYR A 15 8.94 13.49 4.34
CA TYR A 15 9.39 13.89 5.67
C TYR A 15 8.61 15.11 6.17
N PRO A 16 8.47 15.29 7.50
CA PRO A 16 8.80 14.32 8.55
C PRO A 16 7.90 13.07 8.49
N LYS A 17 8.49 11.91 8.82
CA LYS A 17 7.81 10.62 8.66
C LYS A 17 6.52 10.58 9.49
N TYR A 18 5.43 10.11 8.87
CA TYR A 18 4.07 10.03 9.41
C TYR A 18 3.32 11.36 9.62
N ARG A 19 3.93 12.50 9.27
CA ARG A 19 3.28 13.83 9.34
C ARG A 19 3.35 14.63 8.05
N GLY A 20 4.35 14.42 7.20
CA GLY A 20 4.45 15.05 5.88
C GLY A 20 3.27 14.70 4.96
N THR A 21 3.15 15.41 3.83
CA THR A 21 2.04 15.31 2.88
C THR A 21 1.72 13.89 2.46
N VAL A 22 2.73 13.08 2.11
CA VAL A 22 2.55 11.67 1.69
C VAL A 22 1.75 10.89 2.74
N TRP A 23 2.13 11.00 4.01
CA TRP A 23 1.50 10.24 5.08
C TRP A 23 0.12 10.78 5.43
N SER A 24 -0.05 12.10 5.38
CA SER A 24 -1.32 12.75 5.66
C SER A 24 -2.37 12.38 4.61
N VAL A 25 -2.01 12.36 3.32
CA VAL A 25 -2.88 11.91 2.23
C VAL A 25 -3.25 10.42 2.38
N ILE A 26 -2.27 9.55 2.67
CA ILE A 26 -2.55 8.12 2.92
C ILE A 26 -3.47 7.92 4.13
N LEU A 27 -3.32 8.74 5.18
CA LEU A 27 -4.18 8.69 6.35
C LEU A 27 -5.60 9.15 6.03
N LEU A 28 -5.76 10.27 5.33
CA LEU A 28 -7.07 10.80 4.92
C LEU A 28 -7.86 9.77 4.10
N ALA A 29 -7.20 9.07 3.16
CA ALA A 29 -7.83 8.00 2.40
C ALA A 29 -8.35 6.87 3.32
N GLN A 30 -7.55 6.44 4.29
CA GLN A 30 -7.95 5.41 5.26
C GLN A 30 -9.08 5.85 6.20
N LEU A 31 -9.22 7.16 6.44
CA LEU A 31 -10.32 7.75 7.22
C LEU A 31 -11.60 7.92 6.40
N GLY A 32 -11.55 7.71 5.08
CA GLY A 32 -12.70 7.87 4.18
C GLY A 32 -12.95 9.32 3.76
N ALA A 33 -11.92 10.18 3.77
CA ALA A 33 -12.03 11.51 3.17
C ALA A 33 -12.28 11.40 1.65
N SER A 34 -12.86 12.44 1.06
CA SER A 34 -13.20 12.48 -0.37
C SER A 34 -13.18 13.92 -0.87
N ILE A 35 -12.76 14.13 -2.12
CA ILE A 35 -12.85 15.42 -2.81
C ILE A 35 -14.29 15.93 -2.94
N GLY A 36 -15.28 15.02 -2.90
CA GLY A 36 -16.69 15.37 -2.93
C GLY A 36 -17.24 15.88 -1.59
N GLU A 37 -16.54 15.64 -0.49
CA GLU A 37 -17.00 15.95 0.87
C GLU A 37 -16.22 17.11 1.51
N ASP A 38 -14.94 17.31 1.14
CA ASP A 38 -14.10 18.37 1.69
C ASP A 38 -13.19 18.97 0.60
N GLU A 39 -13.40 20.26 0.32
CA GLU A 39 -12.71 21.01 -0.73
C GLU A 39 -11.18 21.04 -0.56
N ARG A 40 -10.66 20.77 0.65
CA ARG A 40 -9.22 20.78 0.94
C ARG A 40 -8.52 19.52 0.44
N VAL A 41 -9.26 18.46 0.15
CA VAL A 41 -8.70 17.17 -0.29
C VAL A 41 -8.18 17.27 -1.72
N ASP A 42 -8.86 18.00 -2.59
CA ASP A 42 -8.46 18.13 -4.00
C ASP A 42 -7.11 18.87 -4.17
N PRO A 43 -6.90 20.05 -3.53
CA PRO A 43 -5.59 20.70 -3.51
C PRO A 43 -4.47 19.83 -2.92
N ALA A 44 -4.76 19.02 -1.89
CA ALA A 44 -3.79 18.08 -1.34
C ALA A 44 -3.36 17.00 -2.34
N CYS A 45 -4.33 16.46 -3.10
CA CYS A 45 -4.06 15.49 -4.17
C CYS A 45 -3.24 16.13 -5.30
N ALA A 46 -3.63 17.33 -5.74
CA ALA A 46 -2.93 18.10 -6.77
C ALA A 46 -1.47 18.39 -6.37
N TYR A 47 -1.27 18.89 -5.15
CA TYR A 47 0.06 19.16 -4.60
C TYR A 47 0.92 17.89 -4.57
N LEU A 48 0.38 16.78 -4.07
CA LEU A 48 1.10 15.51 -4.03
C LEU A 48 1.54 15.07 -5.42
N LEU A 49 0.65 15.15 -6.42
CA LEU A 49 0.97 14.78 -7.79
C LEU A 49 1.98 15.72 -8.45
N GLU A 50 2.03 16.99 -8.07
CA GLU A 50 3.02 17.93 -8.57
C GLU A 50 4.41 17.69 -7.96
N HIS A 51 4.48 17.39 -6.67
CA HIS A 51 5.75 17.40 -5.94
C HIS A 51 6.35 16.01 -5.66
N ALA A 52 5.54 14.95 -5.65
CA ALA A 52 5.98 13.60 -5.32
C ALA A 52 5.95 12.63 -6.51
N LEU A 53 5.26 12.97 -7.61
CA LEU A 53 5.20 12.13 -8.82
C LEU A 53 6.26 12.57 -9.83
N ALA A 54 7.28 11.74 -10.03
CA ALA A 54 8.28 11.98 -11.06
C ALA A 54 7.68 11.88 -12.46
N ALA A 55 8.30 12.55 -13.44
CA ALA A 55 7.83 12.59 -14.83
C ALA A 55 7.60 11.21 -15.46
N GLY A 56 8.30 10.17 -15.00
CA GLY A 56 8.15 8.79 -15.45
C GLY A 56 6.97 8.02 -14.83
N GLY A 57 6.16 8.66 -13.97
CA GLY A 57 5.05 8.02 -13.26
C GLY A 57 5.44 7.44 -11.89
N GLN A 58 6.67 7.65 -11.41
CA GLN A 58 7.11 7.11 -10.12
C GLN A 58 6.82 8.07 -8.97
N PHE A 59 5.98 7.67 -8.03
CA PHE A 59 5.97 8.30 -6.71
C PHE A 59 7.30 8.09 -5.99
N SER A 60 7.85 9.16 -5.42
CA SER A 60 9.19 9.16 -4.84
C SER A 60 9.29 10.00 -3.57
N THR A 61 10.26 9.64 -2.72
CA THR A 61 10.64 10.43 -1.54
C THR A 61 11.51 11.63 -1.87
N THR A 62 12.01 11.71 -3.10
CA THR A 62 12.83 12.81 -3.63
C THR A 62 12.18 13.40 -4.88
N PRO A 63 12.64 14.57 -5.38
CA PRO A 63 12.11 15.15 -6.63
C PRO A 63 12.35 14.29 -7.89
N THR A 64 13.11 13.20 -7.79
CA THR A 64 13.46 12.32 -8.92
C THR A 64 12.94 10.91 -8.65
N ALA A 65 12.87 10.04 -9.66
CA ALA A 65 12.45 8.65 -9.49
C ALA A 65 13.36 7.81 -8.56
N SER A 66 14.53 8.31 -8.14
CA SER A 66 15.51 7.56 -7.34
C SER A 66 15.02 7.09 -5.96
N GLY A 67 14.04 7.81 -5.38
CA GLY A 67 13.44 7.51 -4.08
C GLY A 67 12.19 6.62 -4.14
N THR A 68 11.87 6.04 -5.31
CA THR A 68 10.69 5.17 -5.47
C THR A 68 10.81 3.84 -4.74
N ALA A 69 9.69 3.34 -4.20
CA ALA A 69 9.55 2.04 -3.56
C ALA A 69 8.10 1.54 -3.69
N ASP A 70 7.90 0.22 -3.77
CA ASP A 70 6.56 -0.38 -3.94
C ASP A 70 5.58 0.04 -2.84
N CYS A 71 6.00 0.04 -1.57
CA CYS A 71 5.11 0.43 -0.46
C CYS A 71 4.62 1.87 -0.59
N LEU A 72 5.49 2.80 -1.02
CA LEU A 72 5.12 4.20 -1.22
C LEU A 72 4.17 4.32 -2.41
N HIS A 73 4.58 3.73 -3.53
CA HIS A 73 3.89 3.85 -4.79
C HIS A 73 2.48 3.24 -4.73
N GLY A 74 2.35 2.01 -4.23
CA GLY A 74 1.06 1.35 -4.05
C GLY A 74 0.14 2.10 -3.08
N ASN A 75 0.65 2.57 -1.93
CA ASN A 75 -0.17 3.34 -0.98
C ASN A 75 -0.71 4.63 -1.60
N LEU A 76 0.11 5.38 -2.35
CA LEU A 76 -0.33 6.65 -2.94
C LEU A 76 -1.29 6.45 -4.11
N CYS A 77 -1.04 5.46 -4.97
CA CYS A 77 -1.98 5.09 -6.04
C CYS A 77 -3.34 4.68 -5.46
N TRP A 78 -3.35 3.83 -4.44
CA TRP A 78 -4.59 3.45 -3.75
C TRP A 78 -5.27 4.65 -3.09
N ALA A 79 -4.52 5.46 -2.33
CA ALA A 79 -5.05 6.60 -1.59
C ALA A 79 -5.71 7.63 -2.51
N LEU A 80 -5.07 7.96 -3.64
CA LEU A 80 -5.62 8.92 -4.60
C LEU A 80 -6.94 8.44 -5.21
N LEU A 81 -7.08 7.14 -5.50
CA LEU A 81 -8.35 6.58 -5.95
C LEU A 81 -9.43 6.63 -4.87
N GLU A 82 -9.10 6.28 -3.62
CA GLU A 82 -10.07 6.31 -2.51
C GLU A 82 -10.55 7.73 -2.21
N LEU A 83 -9.67 8.73 -2.34
CA LEU A 83 -10.02 10.13 -2.17
C LEU A 83 -10.87 10.67 -3.34
N GLY A 84 -11.03 9.92 -4.43
CA GLY A 84 -11.80 10.31 -5.60
C GLY A 84 -11.01 11.13 -6.63
N CYS A 85 -9.68 11.19 -6.56
CA CYS A 85 -8.85 11.92 -7.51
C CYS A 85 -8.95 11.30 -8.91
N THR A 86 -9.21 12.14 -9.92
CA THR A 86 -9.38 11.74 -11.33
C THR A 86 -8.28 12.24 -12.27
N ASP A 87 -7.13 12.65 -11.71
CA ASP A 87 -6.02 13.21 -12.49
C ASP A 87 -5.45 12.21 -13.51
N ALA A 88 -5.27 12.66 -14.76
CA ALA A 88 -4.78 11.80 -15.85
C ALA A 88 -3.37 11.23 -15.62
N ARG A 89 -2.56 11.86 -14.77
CA ARG A 89 -1.22 11.36 -14.39
C ARG A 89 -1.28 10.01 -13.68
N LEU A 90 -2.43 9.65 -13.10
CA LEU A 90 -2.63 8.33 -12.47
C LEU A 90 -2.47 7.19 -13.46
N GLU A 91 -2.85 7.35 -14.73
CA GLU A 91 -2.65 6.32 -15.76
C GLU A 91 -1.18 5.90 -15.87
N LYS A 92 -0.28 6.89 -15.91
CA LYS A 92 1.15 6.66 -15.98
C LYS A 92 1.71 6.06 -14.69
N ALA A 93 1.16 6.46 -13.55
CA ALA A 93 1.54 5.87 -12.26
C ALA A 93 1.16 4.39 -12.20
N PHE A 94 -0.05 4.02 -12.64
CA PHE A 94 -0.51 2.63 -12.67
C PHE A 94 0.22 1.78 -13.73
N ASP A 95 0.58 2.34 -14.90
CA ASP A 95 1.44 1.65 -15.87
C ASP A 95 2.83 1.35 -15.29
N TRP A 96 3.47 2.33 -14.64
CA TRP A 96 4.72 2.09 -13.92
C TRP A 96 4.57 1.01 -12.84
N LEU A 97 3.52 1.11 -12.02
CA LEU A 97 3.21 0.15 -10.97
C LEU A 97 3.19 -1.29 -11.53
N ALA A 98 2.46 -1.53 -12.61
CA ALA A 98 2.37 -2.84 -13.27
C ALA A 98 3.72 -3.30 -13.88
N ARG A 99 4.38 -2.44 -14.66
CA ARG A 99 5.70 -2.73 -15.25
C ARG A 99 6.75 -3.07 -14.22
N SER A 100 6.71 -2.40 -13.07
CA SER A 100 7.69 -2.61 -12.01
C SER A 100 7.53 -3.96 -11.30
N VAL A 101 6.37 -4.62 -11.46
CA VAL A 101 6.17 -6.00 -11.02
C VAL A 101 6.66 -6.98 -12.09
N THR A 102 6.31 -6.75 -13.35
CA THR A 102 6.61 -7.69 -14.45
C THR A 102 8.05 -7.57 -14.99
N GLY A 103 8.67 -6.40 -14.85
CA GLY A 103 9.95 -6.05 -15.46
C GLY A 103 9.87 -5.58 -16.91
N GLU A 104 8.68 -5.54 -17.50
CA GLU A 104 8.53 -5.24 -18.92
C GLU A 104 8.85 -3.78 -19.23
N GLY A 105 9.87 -3.57 -20.08
CA GLY A 105 10.31 -2.24 -20.51
C GLY A 105 11.08 -1.45 -19.45
N ILE A 106 11.58 -2.11 -18.40
CA ILE A 106 12.40 -1.47 -17.37
C ILE A 106 13.81 -2.04 -17.40
N ALA A 107 14.81 -1.19 -17.58
CA ALA A 107 16.19 -1.59 -17.55
C ALA A 107 16.65 -1.96 -16.11
N PRO A 108 17.59 -2.91 -15.95
CA PRO A 108 18.18 -3.24 -14.66
C PRO A 108 18.84 -2.04 -13.98
N LEU A 109 18.95 -2.08 -12.65
CA LEU A 109 19.59 -1.04 -11.83
C LEU A 109 21.01 -0.66 -12.30
N ALA A 110 21.76 -1.62 -12.85
CA ALA A 110 23.13 -1.42 -13.32
C ALA A 110 23.25 -0.51 -14.56
N GLN A 111 22.19 -0.40 -15.37
CA GLN A 111 22.18 0.42 -16.59
C GLN A 111 21.76 1.85 -16.26
N LYS A 112 22.69 2.65 -15.71
CA LYS A 112 22.39 3.97 -15.14
C LYS A 112 21.87 5.01 -16.15
N ASP A 113 22.23 4.87 -17.42
CA ASP A 113 21.87 5.79 -18.49
C ASP A 113 20.53 5.46 -19.17
N ALA A 114 19.92 4.32 -18.81
CA ALA A 114 18.62 3.95 -19.34
C ALA A 114 17.52 4.90 -18.84
N PRO A 115 16.62 5.38 -19.73
CA PRO A 115 15.60 6.37 -19.37
C PRO A 115 14.55 5.82 -18.40
N VAL A 116 14.26 4.51 -18.49
CA VAL A 116 13.35 3.79 -17.60
C VAL A 116 14.13 2.62 -17.00
N ARG A 117 14.38 2.69 -15.69
CA ARG A 117 15.19 1.69 -14.98
C ARG A 117 14.77 1.52 -13.53
N TYR A 118 15.22 0.44 -12.93
CA TYR A 118 15.14 0.24 -11.48
C TYR A 118 16.13 1.14 -10.71
N TYR A 119 15.77 1.44 -9.46
CA TYR A 119 16.52 2.30 -8.52
C TYR A 119 16.82 1.58 -7.21
N ALA A 120 17.47 2.24 -6.26
CA ALA A 120 17.90 1.58 -5.02
C ALA A 120 16.73 1.06 -4.17
N GLY A 121 15.62 1.79 -4.11
CA GLY A 121 14.41 1.39 -3.38
C GLY A 121 13.64 0.29 -4.11
N LYS A 122 13.00 0.61 -5.24
CA LYS A 122 12.43 -0.36 -6.19
C LYS A 122 13.53 -0.90 -7.11
N CYS A 123 14.15 -2.01 -6.71
CA CYS A 123 15.42 -2.47 -7.29
C CYS A 123 15.30 -3.61 -8.30
N GLY A 124 14.09 -4.08 -8.57
CA GLY A 124 13.83 -5.12 -9.56
C GLY A 124 12.35 -5.51 -9.66
N PRO A 125 12.05 -6.49 -10.53
CA PRO A 125 10.71 -7.06 -10.67
C PRO A 125 10.30 -7.82 -9.41
N THR A 126 9.06 -8.33 -9.38
CA THR A 126 8.57 -9.20 -8.29
C THR A 126 8.78 -8.56 -6.91
N PHE A 127 8.43 -7.28 -6.79
CA PHE A 127 8.54 -6.52 -5.53
C PHE A 127 9.94 -6.46 -4.91
N ALA A 128 11.00 -6.66 -5.69
CA ALA A 128 12.36 -6.59 -5.19
C ALA A 128 12.64 -5.20 -4.59
N CYS A 129 13.03 -5.20 -3.31
CA CYS A 129 13.06 -4.00 -2.49
C CYS A 129 14.43 -3.83 -1.82
N GLY A 130 15.05 -2.67 -1.99
CA GLY A 130 16.33 -2.33 -1.36
C GLY A 130 16.29 -2.42 0.16
N SER A 131 15.17 -2.06 0.79
CA SER A 131 14.98 -2.18 2.23
C SER A 131 14.80 -3.62 2.71
N ASN A 132 14.48 -4.56 1.81
CA ASN A 132 14.34 -5.98 2.10
C ASN A 132 15.54 -6.80 1.59
N ASN A 133 16.75 -6.21 1.64
CA ASN A 133 17.98 -6.81 1.15
C ASN A 133 17.88 -7.26 -0.32
N LYS A 134 17.18 -6.47 -1.15
CA LYS A 134 16.91 -6.71 -2.58
C LYS A 134 16.05 -7.96 -2.87
N LEU A 135 15.51 -8.61 -1.85
CA LEU A 135 14.54 -9.70 -2.01
C LEU A 135 13.12 -9.15 -2.26
N PRO A 136 12.23 -9.95 -2.87
CA PRO A 136 10.80 -9.64 -2.95
C PRO A 136 10.21 -9.26 -1.59
N CYS A 137 9.54 -8.12 -1.50
CA CYS A 137 8.94 -7.63 -0.26
C CYS A 137 7.42 -7.69 -0.31
N ALA A 138 6.82 -8.60 0.45
CA ALA A 138 5.36 -8.74 0.50
C ALA A 138 4.65 -7.52 1.06
N TRP A 139 5.28 -6.74 1.94
CA TRP A 139 4.72 -5.46 2.38
C TRP A 139 4.52 -4.50 1.21
N GLY A 140 5.48 -4.43 0.28
CA GLY A 140 5.33 -3.65 -0.95
C GLY A 140 4.30 -4.26 -1.90
N GLY A 141 4.39 -5.58 -2.11
CA GLY A 141 3.48 -6.31 -2.99
C GLY A 141 2.01 -6.14 -2.62
N ILE A 142 1.68 -6.20 -1.33
CA ILE A 142 0.30 -5.98 -0.85
C ILE A 142 -0.20 -4.59 -1.23
N LYS A 143 0.61 -3.54 -1.07
CA LYS A 143 0.20 -2.17 -1.44
C LYS A 143 -0.03 -2.01 -2.93
N VAL A 144 0.81 -2.64 -3.74
CA VAL A 144 0.65 -2.69 -5.20
C VAL A 144 -0.65 -3.41 -5.55
N MET A 145 -0.92 -4.56 -4.93
CA MET A 145 -2.14 -5.34 -5.17
C MET A 145 -3.41 -4.61 -4.72
N GLN A 146 -3.37 -3.88 -3.60
CA GLN A 146 -4.48 -3.03 -3.19
C GLN A 146 -4.79 -1.94 -4.21
N ALA A 147 -3.76 -1.27 -4.75
CA ALA A 147 -3.95 -0.26 -5.78
C ALA A 147 -4.54 -0.87 -7.05
N LEU A 148 -3.96 -1.95 -7.60
CA LEU A 148 -4.46 -2.61 -8.81
C LEU A 148 -5.87 -3.16 -8.64
N GLY A 149 -6.19 -3.72 -7.48
CA GLY A 149 -7.54 -4.18 -7.15
C GLY A 149 -8.56 -3.06 -7.14
N ARG A 150 -8.15 -1.84 -6.76
CA ARG A 150 -9.01 -0.66 -6.76
C ARG A 150 -9.16 0.00 -8.13
N TRP A 151 -8.19 -0.18 -9.03
CA TRP A 151 -8.27 0.33 -10.40
C TRP A 151 -9.46 -0.29 -11.15
N PRO A 152 -10.28 0.51 -11.88
CA PRO A 152 -11.46 0.00 -12.57
C PRO A 152 -11.12 -1.14 -13.53
N ALA A 153 -11.86 -2.25 -13.44
CA ALA A 153 -11.56 -3.49 -14.16
C ALA A 153 -11.59 -3.30 -15.68
N ASP A 154 -12.51 -2.48 -16.19
CA ASP A 154 -12.64 -2.10 -17.60
C ASP A 154 -11.49 -1.21 -18.10
N ARG A 155 -10.72 -0.61 -17.20
CA ARG A 155 -9.53 0.22 -17.50
C ARG A 155 -8.22 -0.51 -17.24
N ARG A 156 -8.24 -1.79 -16.86
CA ARG A 156 -7.01 -2.57 -16.66
C ARG A 156 -6.41 -2.92 -18.02
N THR A 157 -5.14 -2.58 -18.17
CA THR A 157 -4.38 -2.95 -19.36
C THR A 157 -3.86 -4.40 -19.25
N PRO A 158 -3.46 -5.04 -20.36
CA PRO A 158 -2.92 -6.40 -20.30
C PRO A 158 -1.70 -6.55 -19.37
N ILE A 159 -0.88 -5.51 -19.20
CA ILE A 159 0.25 -5.54 -18.27
C ILE A 159 -0.19 -5.44 -16.81
N MET A 160 -1.28 -4.73 -16.52
CA MET A 160 -1.88 -4.69 -15.19
C MET A 160 -2.44 -6.06 -14.80
N GLU A 161 -3.12 -6.75 -15.73
CA GLU A 161 -3.62 -8.10 -15.48
C GLU A 161 -2.47 -9.08 -15.20
N ARG A 162 -1.41 -9.07 -16.01
CA ARG A 162 -0.20 -9.87 -15.73
C ARG A 162 0.44 -9.52 -14.39
N ALA A 163 0.48 -8.24 -14.01
CA ALA A 163 1.01 -7.81 -12.72
C ALA A 163 0.14 -8.31 -11.55
N ILE A 164 -1.19 -8.32 -11.71
CA ILE A 164 -2.14 -8.90 -10.75
C ILE A 164 -1.88 -10.40 -10.60
N GLU A 165 -1.85 -11.14 -11.71
CA GLU A 165 -1.58 -12.59 -11.71
C GLU A 165 -0.26 -12.91 -11.02
N HIS A 166 0.80 -12.18 -11.37
CA HIS A 166 2.13 -12.33 -10.76
C HIS A 166 2.10 -12.02 -9.25
N GLY A 167 1.45 -10.94 -8.85
CA GLY A 167 1.37 -10.53 -7.46
C GLY A 167 0.56 -11.50 -6.60
N VAL A 168 -0.56 -11.99 -7.12
CA VAL A 168 -1.38 -13.02 -6.46
C VAL A 168 -0.61 -14.32 -6.33
N ALA A 169 0.08 -14.76 -7.40
CA ALA A 169 0.91 -15.96 -7.34
C ALA A 169 2.02 -15.84 -6.29
N PHE A 170 2.64 -14.67 -6.15
CA PHE A 170 3.62 -14.40 -5.11
C PHE A 170 3.00 -14.42 -3.70
N LEU A 171 1.88 -13.73 -3.48
CA LEU A 171 1.24 -13.63 -2.16
C LEU A 171 0.64 -14.97 -1.69
N LEU A 172 0.18 -15.80 -2.62
CA LEU A 172 -0.35 -17.14 -2.37
C LEU A 172 0.66 -18.27 -2.63
N GLY A 173 1.95 -17.91 -2.83
CA GLY A 173 3.05 -18.86 -2.99
C GLY A 173 3.52 -19.49 -1.68
N THR A 174 3.10 -18.92 -0.56
CA THR A 174 3.16 -19.49 0.80
C THR A 174 1.80 -19.35 1.45
N ASP A 175 1.56 -20.04 2.56
CA ASP A 175 0.38 -19.84 3.38
C ASP A 175 0.38 -18.40 3.95
N PRO A 176 -0.60 -17.55 3.59
CA PRO A 176 -0.67 -16.18 4.10
C PRO A 176 -0.79 -16.11 5.63
N ALA A 177 -1.24 -17.17 6.30
CA ALA A 177 -1.29 -17.27 7.76
C ALA A 177 0.08 -17.37 8.42
N LEU A 178 1.06 -17.96 7.72
CA LEU A 178 2.44 -18.12 8.18
C LEU A 178 3.31 -16.91 7.81
N ALA A 179 2.94 -16.19 6.74
CA ALA A 179 3.62 -15.01 6.25
C ALA A 179 5.13 -15.23 5.99
N GLU A 180 5.49 -16.42 5.50
CA GLU A 180 6.87 -16.85 5.18
C GLU A 180 7.39 -16.26 3.86
N TYR A 181 7.12 -14.97 3.67
CA TYR A 181 7.65 -14.23 2.53
C TYR A 181 9.15 -13.98 2.70
N PRO A 182 9.89 -13.81 1.59
CA PRO A 182 11.31 -13.49 1.66
C PRO A 182 11.57 -12.27 2.54
N ASN A 183 12.46 -12.43 3.51
CA ASN A 183 12.92 -11.34 4.36
C ASN A 183 14.42 -11.50 4.59
N GLY A 184 15.18 -10.49 4.20
CA GLY A 184 16.64 -10.62 4.10
C GLY A 184 17.43 -10.29 5.36
N TRP A 185 16.73 -10.06 6.48
CA TRP A 185 17.30 -9.54 7.73
C TRP A 185 17.06 -10.45 8.94
N ALA A 186 16.20 -11.45 8.81
CA ALA A 186 15.90 -12.39 9.88
C ALA A 186 15.55 -13.77 9.30
N GLU A 187 15.66 -14.80 10.13
CA GLU A 187 15.25 -16.16 9.77
C GLU A 187 13.72 -16.30 9.81
N LYS A 188 13.06 -15.63 10.76
CA LYS A 188 11.62 -15.70 10.99
C LYS A 188 10.88 -14.48 10.45
N PRO A 189 9.62 -14.63 10.00
CA PRO A 189 8.79 -13.50 9.61
C PRO A 189 8.68 -12.43 10.72
N SER A 190 8.50 -11.17 10.30
CA SER A 190 8.25 -10.09 11.25
C SER A 190 6.98 -10.35 12.05
N GLY A 191 7.06 -10.29 13.38
CA GLY A 191 5.88 -10.44 14.24
C GLY A 191 4.79 -9.39 14.04
N ASN A 192 5.02 -8.35 13.22
CA ASN A 192 3.99 -7.36 12.87
C ASN A 192 2.90 -7.92 11.93
N TRP A 193 3.15 -9.03 11.22
CA TRP A 193 2.12 -9.68 10.40
C TRP A 193 0.85 -10.01 11.18
N TRP A 194 0.98 -10.40 12.45
CA TRP A 194 -0.14 -10.81 13.30
C TRP A 194 -0.65 -9.73 14.26
N LYS A 195 -0.22 -8.47 14.07
CA LYS A 195 -0.67 -7.33 14.89
C LYS A 195 -1.57 -6.44 14.06
N PHE A 196 -2.89 -6.66 14.14
CA PHE A 196 -3.84 -5.86 13.36
C PHE A 196 -3.80 -4.42 13.83
N GLY A 197 -3.59 -3.50 12.87
CA GLY A 197 -3.26 -2.12 13.19
C GLY A 197 -4.09 -1.07 12.46
N PHE A 198 -4.00 0.15 12.97
CA PHE A 198 -4.50 1.34 12.30
C PHE A 198 -3.74 2.59 12.75
N PRO A 199 -3.37 3.51 11.83
CA PRO A 199 -3.43 3.37 10.38
C PRO A 199 -2.43 2.33 9.85
N VAL A 200 -2.55 1.94 8.57
CA VAL A 200 -1.67 0.98 7.90
C VAL A 200 -0.83 1.69 6.82
N PHE A 201 0.40 2.05 7.18
CA PHE A 201 1.34 2.73 6.28
C PHE A 201 2.20 1.74 5.50
N TYR A 202 3.53 1.71 5.67
CA TYR A 202 4.38 0.70 5.01
C TYR A 202 4.50 -0.59 5.80
N VAL A 203 4.31 -0.53 7.13
CA VAL A 203 4.15 -1.75 7.95
C VAL A 203 2.74 -2.23 7.70
N THR A 204 2.62 -3.45 7.18
CA THR A 204 1.34 -4.10 6.95
C THR A 204 1.15 -5.26 7.92
N ASP A 205 -0.10 -5.69 8.01
CA ASP A 205 -0.53 -6.88 8.71
C ASP A 205 -1.10 -7.90 7.69
N LEU A 206 -1.33 -9.12 8.18
CA LEU A 206 -1.97 -10.20 7.43
C LEU A 206 -3.38 -9.81 6.99
N LEU A 207 -4.10 -9.03 7.81
CA LEU A 207 -5.43 -8.56 7.46
C LEU A 207 -5.39 -7.76 6.15
N GLN A 208 -4.40 -6.89 5.94
CA GLN A 208 -4.26 -6.14 4.70
C GLN A 208 -3.90 -7.00 3.49
N ASN A 209 -3.15 -8.08 3.70
CA ASN A 209 -2.89 -9.06 2.65
C ASN A 209 -4.21 -9.68 2.16
N VAL A 210 -5.05 -10.11 3.10
CA VAL A 210 -6.37 -10.67 2.79
C VAL A 210 -7.28 -9.60 2.18
N GLU A 211 -7.26 -8.36 2.67
CA GLU A 211 -8.00 -7.23 2.04
C GLU A 211 -7.63 -7.07 0.56
N ALA A 212 -6.33 -7.13 0.23
CA ALA A 212 -5.85 -7.00 -1.15
C ALA A 212 -6.34 -8.16 -2.04
N LEU A 213 -6.18 -9.40 -1.56
CA LEU A 213 -6.56 -10.61 -2.30
C LEU A 213 -8.09 -10.70 -2.49
N VAL A 214 -8.85 -10.39 -1.46
CA VAL A 214 -10.32 -10.30 -1.54
C VAL A 214 -10.75 -9.22 -2.52
N GLY A 215 -10.14 -8.02 -2.46
CA GLY A 215 -10.43 -6.92 -3.39
C GLY A 215 -10.12 -7.25 -4.85
N LEU A 216 -9.18 -8.17 -5.09
CA LEU A 216 -8.86 -8.72 -6.41
C LEU A 216 -9.76 -9.89 -6.84
N GLY A 217 -10.73 -10.29 -6.01
CA GLY A 217 -11.68 -11.36 -6.31
C GLY A 217 -11.28 -12.76 -5.81
N TYR A 218 -10.18 -12.88 -5.05
CA TYR A 218 -9.67 -14.17 -4.55
C TYR A 218 -10.24 -14.57 -3.19
N GLY A 219 -11.32 -13.94 -2.73
CA GLY A 219 -11.87 -14.19 -1.39
C GLY A 219 -12.33 -15.63 -1.12
N ARG A 220 -12.56 -16.43 -2.17
CA ARG A 220 -12.91 -17.85 -2.08
C ARG A 220 -11.74 -18.81 -2.38
N ASP A 221 -10.52 -18.29 -2.55
CA ASP A 221 -9.34 -19.13 -2.75
C ASP A 221 -9.07 -19.94 -1.47
N LEU A 222 -8.99 -21.27 -1.60
CA LEU A 222 -8.83 -22.18 -0.46
C LEU A 222 -7.54 -21.95 0.33
N ARG A 223 -6.51 -21.36 -0.31
CA ARG A 223 -5.25 -21.00 0.36
C ARG A 223 -5.43 -19.86 1.37
N LEU A 224 -6.55 -19.13 1.33
CA LEU A 224 -6.87 -18.11 2.34
C LEU A 224 -7.52 -18.67 3.59
N ALA A 225 -7.90 -19.95 3.63
CA ALA A 225 -8.68 -20.53 4.73
C ALA A 225 -8.01 -20.30 6.10
N ALA A 226 -6.72 -20.65 6.24
CA ALA A 226 -5.98 -20.48 7.49
C ALA A 226 -5.87 -19.00 7.91
N ALA A 227 -5.66 -18.10 6.95
CA ALA A 227 -5.57 -16.66 7.21
C ALA A 227 -6.93 -16.07 7.64
N LEU A 228 -8.03 -16.50 7.00
CA LEU A 228 -9.39 -16.12 7.37
C LEU A 228 -9.77 -16.66 8.75
N ASP A 229 -9.39 -17.89 9.08
CA ASP A 229 -9.61 -18.46 10.41
C ASP A 229 -8.83 -17.72 11.48
N LEU A 230 -7.60 -17.27 11.19
CA LEU A 230 -6.82 -16.41 12.07
C LEU A 230 -7.50 -15.06 12.29
N ILE A 231 -8.03 -14.44 11.23
CA ILE A 231 -8.79 -13.20 11.33
C ILE A 231 -10.03 -13.40 12.20
N ARG A 232 -10.84 -14.44 11.94
CA ARG A 232 -12.03 -14.77 12.75
C ARG A 232 -11.67 -15.07 14.20
N GLY A 233 -10.60 -15.80 14.45
CA GLY A 233 -10.14 -16.15 15.80
C GLY A 233 -9.69 -14.96 16.65
N LYS A 234 -9.41 -13.80 16.04
CA LYS A 234 -9.11 -12.54 16.75
C LYS A 234 -10.34 -11.71 17.12
N GLN A 235 -11.54 -12.12 16.71
CA GLN A 235 -12.79 -11.46 17.05
C GLN A 235 -13.13 -11.65 18.54
N ASP A 236 -13.51 -10.59 19.24
CA ASP A 236 -14.04 -10.68 20.60
C ASP A 236 -15.51 -11.13 20.62
N ALA A 237 -16.04 -11.44 21.81
CA ALA A 237 -17.43 -11.89 21.97
C ALA A 237 -18.49 -10.86 21.52
N ALA A 238 -18.11 -9.59 21.35
CA ALA A 238 -18.98 -8.52 20.86
C ALA A 238 -18.78 -8.25 19.35
N GLY A 239 -18.00 -9.09 18.66
CA GLY A 239 -17.79 -8.99 17.22
C GLY A 239 -16.74 -7.99 16.79
N ARG A 240 -15.80 -7.60 17.67
CA ARG A 240 -14.81 -6.52 17.44
C ARG A 240 -13.37 -7.05 17.43
N TRP A 241 -12.45 -6.26 16.88
CA TRP A 241 -11.02 -6.57 16.85
C TRP A 241 -10.22 -5.52 17.61
N ALA A 242 -9.14 -5.95 18.27
CA ALA A 242 -8.27 -5.08 19.05
C ALA A 242 -7.26 -4.31 18.18
N LEU A 243 -6.84 -3.13 18.64
CA LEU A 243 -5.69 -2.41 18.08
C LEU A 243 -4.38 -2.99 18.61
N GLU A 244 -3.65 -3.75 17.80
CA GLU A 244 -2.41 -4.43 18.23
C GLU A 244 -1.15 -3.70 17.75
N TYR A 245 -1.25 -2.99 16.62
CA TYR A 245 -0.21 -2.13 16.07
C TYR A 245 -0.73 -0.72 15.81
N ASP A 246 0.08 0.28 16.14
CA ASP A 246 -0.30 1.68 16.13
C ASP A 246 0.92 2.59 15.92
N TYR A 247 0.64 3.87 15.73
CA TYR A 247 1.63 4.93 15.56
C TYR A 247 1.48 6.02 16.61
N THR A 248 1.10 5.65 17.84
CA THR A 248 0.85 6.59 18.96
C THR A 248 1.97 7.61 19.10
N GLY A 249 1.60 8.89 19.13
CA GLY A 249 2.54 10.02 19.25
C GLY A 249 3.40 10.30 17.99
N ARG A 250 3.24 9.52 16.91
CA ARG A 250 4.00 9.71 15.66
C ARG A 250 3.20 10.39 14.55
N THR A 251 1.87 10.24 14.55
CA THR A 251 1.00 10.89 13.55
C THR A 251 0.39 12.19 14.11
N TRP A 252 -0.62 12.75 13.43
CA TRP A 252 -1.36 13.93 13.86
C TRP A 252 -2.39 13.64 14.96
N VAL A 253 -2.93 12.41 15.00
CA VAL A 253 -3.95 12.00 15.96
C VAL A 253 -3.77 10.54 16.34
N ASP A 254 -4.13 10.17 17.57
CA ASP A 254 -4.09 8.79 18.02
C ASP A 254 -5.46 8.12 17.82
N PHE A 255 -5.46 6.83 17.46
CA PHE A 255 -6.66 6.09 17.10
C PHE A 255 -7.18 5.16 18.19
N GLY A 256 -6.77 5.40 19.43
CA GLY A 256 -7.20 4.67 20.61
C GLY A 256 -6.10 3.83 21.27
N PRO A 257 -6.37 3.27 22.45
CA PRO A 257 -5.40 2.51 23.21
C PRO A 257 -5.12 1.13 22.61
N LYS A 258 -3.87 0.68 22.70
CA LYS A 258 -3.48 -0.67 22.28
C LYS A 258 -4.17 -1.74 23.10
N LYS A 259 -4.38 -2.91 22.48
CA LYS A 259 -5.01 -4.11 23.03
C LYS A 259 -6.47 -3.91 23.46
N GLN A 260 -7.09 -2.80 23.06
CA GLN A 260 -8.52 -2.56 23.25
C GLN A 260 -9.25 -2.68 21.90
N PRO A 261 -10.55 -3.04 21.91
CA PRO A 261 -11.38 -3.04 20.70
C PRO A 261 -11.30 -1.71 19.97
N ASN A 262 -11.15 -1.75 18.64
CA ASN A 262 -10.90 -0.58 17.82
C ASN A 262 -11.85 -0.53 16.62
N PRO A 263 -12.53 0.60 16.37
CA PRO A 263 -13.51 0.70 15.29
C PRO A 263 -12.89 0.55 13.91
N TRP A 264 -11.67 1.04 13.69
CA TRP A 264 -11.01 0.98 12.38
C TRP A 264 -10.53 -0.43 12.04
N VAL A 265 -9.90 -1.10 13.01
CA VAL A 265 -9.50 -2.51 12.83
C VAL A 265 -10.73 -3.40 12.66
N THR A 266 -11.79 -3.15 13.44
CA THR A 266 -13.06 -3.87 13.32
C THR A 266 -13.69 -3.67 11.94
N LEU A 267 -13.72 -2.43 11.42
CA LEU A 267 -14.25 -2.15 10.08
C LEU A 267 -13.48 -2.89 8.98
N ARG A 268 -12.14 -2.89 9.05
CA ARG A 268 -11.29 -3.64 8.12
C ARG A 268 -11.60 -5.14 8.13
N ALA A 269 -11.64 -5.74 9.32
CA ALA A 269 -11.94 -7.16 9.48
C ALA A 269 -13.35 -7.51 8.99
N LEU A 270 -14.37 -6.73 9.35
CA LEU A 270 -15.74 -6.95 8.91
C LEU A 270 -15.91 -6.83 7.40
N ARG A 271 -15.21 -5.90 6.73
CA ARG A 271 -15.23 -5.78 5.26
C ARG A 271 -14.72 -7.05 4.59
N VAL A 272 -13.61 -7.60 5.08
CA VAL A 272 -13.05 -8.87 4.59
C VAL A 272 -14.05 -10.01 4.81
N LEU A 273 -14.50 -10.21 6.04
CA LEU A 273 -15.38 -11.34 6.39
C LEU A 273 -16.71 -11.27 5.66
N LYS A 274 -17.31 -10.07 5.52
CA LYS A 274 -18.54 -9.88 4.75
C LYS A 274 -18.37 -10.25 3.28
N ALA A 275 -17.21 -10.00 2.69
CA ALA A 275 -16.95 -10.29 1.28
C ALA A 275 -16.75 -11.78 0.99
N VAL A 276 -16.33 -12.57 1.98
CA VAL A 276 -16.06 -14.01 1.82
C VAL A 276 -17.19 -14.91 2.34
N GLY A 277 -18.12 -14.37 3.14
CA GLY A 277 -19.22 -15.11 3.77
C GLY A 277 -18.84 -15.75 5.11
#